data_AF-A0A949Q7S0-F1
#
_entry.id   AF-A0A949Q7S0-F1
#
_cell.length_a   1.000
_cell.length_b   1.000
_cell.length_c   1.000
_cell.angle_alpha   90.00
_cell.angle_beta   90.00
_cell.angle_gamma   90.00
#
_symmetry.space_group_name_H-M   'P 1'
#
loop_
_entity.id
_entity.type
_entity.pdbx_description
1 polymer ?
#
loop_
_entity_poly.entity_id
_entity_poly.type
_entity_poly.pdbx_seq_one_letter_code
_entity_poly.pdbx_strand_id
1 'polypeptide(L)'
;RQFKVWYDQGLPVPLIAVNVAPRQLKSVFVGRVAEILATTGVPPGCLELEITEGALETGDIAREITFRLRDLGVLLSIDDFGTGYSSLSHLRRMPVSCFKIDKSFIDGLP
;
A
#
# COMPACT_ATOMS: atom_id res chain seq x y z
N ARG A 1 -11.31 -7.86 -9.05
CA ARG A 1 -12.54 -8.57 -9.52
C ARG A 1 -13.41 -9.03 -8.35
N GLN A 2 -12.93 -9.92 -7.45
CA GLN A 2 -13.73 -10.38 -6.30
C GLN A 2 -14.26 -9.24 -5.42
N PHE A 3 -13.41 -8.26 -5.08
CA PHE A 3 -13.82 -7.10 -4.28
C PHE A 3 -15.01 -6.34 -4.91
N LYS A 4 -15.01 -6.14 -6.23
CA LYS A 4 -16.12 -5.47 -6.93
C LYS A 4 -17.44 -6.22 -6.77
N VAL A 5 -17.41 -7.55 -6.81
CA VAL A 5 -18.60 -8.38 -6.57
C VAL A 5 -19.17 -8.13 -5.18
N TRP A 6 -18.31 -8.12 -4.15
CA TRP A 6 -18.74 -7.83 -2.78
C TRP A 6 -19.25 -6.39 -2.62
N TYR A 7 -18.58 -5.44 -3.26
CA TYR A 7 -18.98 -4.03 -3.27
C TYR A 7 -20.37 -3.84 -3.91
N ASP A 8 -20.62 -4.48 -5.06
CA ASP A 8 -21.92 -4.40 -5.76
C ASP A 8 -23.05 -5.11 -5.02
N GLN A 9 -22.71 -6.11 -4.20
CA GLN A 9 -23.64 -6.77 -3.29
C GLN A 9 -23.97 -5.92 -2.04
N GLY A 10 -23.31 -4.77 -1.86
CA GLY A 10 -23.47 -3.94 -0.68
C GLY A 10 -22.92 -4.56 0.59
N LEU A 11 -21.99 -5.53 0.48
CA LEU A 11 -21.34 -6.10 1.66
C LEU A 11 -20.47 -5.02 2.34
N PRO A 12 -20.40 -4.99 3.68
CA PRO A 12 -19.66 -3.99 4.43
C PRO A 12 -18.15 -4.29 4.43
N VAL A 13 -17.54 -4.38 3.25
CA VAL A 13 -16.09 -4.58 3.09
C VAL A 13 -15.48 -3.23 2.67
N PRO A 14 -14.94 -2.44 3.61
CA PRO A 14 -14.55 -1.06 3.33
C PRO A 14 -13.32 -0.98 2.42
N LEU A 15 -12.40 -1.94 2.52
CA LEU A 15 -11.15 -1.97 1.79
C LEU A 15 -10.65 -3.39 1.53
N ILE A 16 -9.79 -3.54 0.52
CA ILE A 16 -8.96 -4.72 0.28
C ILE A 16 -7.50 -4.30 0.27
N ALA A 17 -6.70 -4.93 1.12
CA ALA A 17 -5.26 -4.71 1.15
C ALA A 17 -4.52 -5.76 0.31
N VAL A 18 -3.50 -5.33 -0.43
CA VAL A 18 -2.68 -6.19 -1.29
C VAL A 18 -1.20 -5.90 -1.04
N ASN A 19 -0.48 -6.94 -0.65
CA ASN A 19 0.97 -6.92 -0.51
C ASN A 19 1.68 -6.69 -1.84
N VAL A 20 2.62 -5.73 -1.85
CA VAL A 20 3.43 -5.37 -3.00
C VAL A 20 4.89 -5.69 -2.71
N ALA A 21 5.46 -6.62 -3.47
CA ALA A 21 6.87 -6.94 -3.32
C ALA A 21 7.75 -5.76 -3.80
N PRO A 22 8.91 -5.48 -3.16
CA PRO A 22 9.79 -4.37 -3.52
C PRO A 22 10.14 -4.29 -5.01
N ARG A 23 10.40 -5.45 -5.63
CA ARG A 23 10.72 -5.58 -7.07
C ARG A 23 9.62 -5.07 -8.01
N GLN A 24 8.39 -4.94 -7.52
CA GLN A 24 7.25 -4.42 -8.28
C GLN A 24 7.15 -2.90 -8.24
N LEU A 25 7.81 -2.19 -7.31
CA LEU A 25 7.77 -0.73 -7.21
C LEU A 25 8.59 -0.05 -8.31
N LYS A 26 8.04 -0.09 -9.53
CA LYS A 26 8.60 0.49 -10.76
C LYS A 26 7.49 1.22 -11.51
N SER A 27 7.84 2.10 -12.45
CA SER A 27 6.87 2.91 -13.22
C SER A 27 5.79 2.09 -13.92
N VAL A 28 6.12 0.88 -14.37
CA VAL A 28 5.16 -0.06 -14.99
C VAL A 28 4.05 -0.51 -14.04
N PHE A 29 4.28 -0.51 -12.73
CA PHE A 29 3.30 -0.96 -11.74
C PHE A 29 2.17 0.06 -11.56
N VAL A 30 2.49 1.36 -11.58
CA VAL A 30 1.48 2.43 -11.54
C VAL A 30 0.49 2.27 -12.70
N GLY A 31 0.99 2.07 -13.91
CA GLY A 31 0.15 1.86 -15.09
C GLY A 31 -0.74 0.62 -14.96
N ARG A 32 -0.19 -0.48 -14.43
CA ARG A 32 -0.95 -1.71 -14.16
C ARG A 32 -2.06 -1.51 -13.12
N VAL A 33 -1.80 -0.76 -12.05
CA VAL A 33 -2.81 -0.45 -11.04
C VAL A 33 -3.92 0.41 -11.65
N ALA A 34 -3.57 1.44 -12.41
CA ALA A 34 -4.56 2.29 -13.10
C ALA A 34 -5.44 1.48 -14.06
N GLU A 35 -4.86 0.59 -14.85
CA GLU A 35 -5.59 -0.30 -15.76
C GLU A 35 -6.53 -1.23 -15.00
N ILE A 36 -6.08 -1.83 -13.88
CA ILE A 36 -6.92 -2.70 -13.06
C ILE A 36 -8.10 -1.94 -12.47
N LEU A 37 -7.88 -0.74 -11.95
CA LEU A 37 -8.96 0.11 -11.41
C LEU A 37 -9.98 0.45 -12.51
N ALA A 38 -9.51 0.89 -13.68
CA ALA A 38 -10.37 1.23 -14.82
C ALA A 38 -11.18 0.04 -15.33
N THR A 39 -10.54 -1.12 -15.49
CA THR A 39 -11.19 -2.33 -16.04
C THR A 39 -12.13 -3.01 -15.04
N THR A 40 -11.89 -2.87 -13.73
CA THR A 40 -12.74 -3.50 -12.71
C THR A 40 -13.79 -2.58 -12.13
N GLY A 41 -13.66 -1.26 -12.29
CA GLY A 41 -14.54 -0.27 -11.69
C GLY A 41 -14.51 -0.26 -10.16
N VAL A 42 -13.45 -0.78 -9.54
CA VAL A 42 -13.24 -0.70 -8.09
C VAL A 42 -12.92 0.76 -7.73
N PRO A 43 -13.63 1.37 -6.76
CA PRO A 43 -13.28 2.70 -6.27
C PRO A 43 -11.83 2.69 -5.75
N PRO A 44 -10.95 3.61 -6.19
CA PRO A 44 -9.54 3.59 -5.78
C PRO A 44 -9.33 3.61 -4.27
N GLY A 45 -10.16 4.36 -3.54
CA GLY A 45 -10.08 4.46 -2.08
C GLY A 45 -10.44 3.17 -1.32
N CYS A 46 -10.90 2.13 -2.02
CA CYS A 46 -11.12 0.80 -1.46
C CYS A 46 -9.93 -0.15 -1.67
N LEU A 47 -8.89 0.25 -2.41
CA LEU A 47 -7.67 -0.52 -2.60
C LEU A 47 -6.56 0.05 -1.71
N GLU A 48 -6.03 -0.79 -0.83
CA GLU A 48 -4.82 -0.51 -0.06
C GLU A 48 -3.66 -1.34 -0.60
N LEU A 49 -2.52 -0.69 -0.85
CA LEU A 49 -1.29 -1.36 -1.24
C LEU A 49 -0.31 -1.35 -0.06
N GLU A 50 0.02 -2.54 0.41
CA GLU A 50 0.94 -2.79 1.51
C GLU A 50 2.37 -2.90 0.96
N ILE A 51 3.27 -2.10 1.50
CA ILE A 51 4.67 -2.06 1.10
C ILE A 51 5.51 -2.26 2.36
N THR A 52 6.44 -3.20 2.34
CA THR A 52 7.32 -3.40 3.49
C THR A 52 8.27 -2.21 3.68
N GLU A 53 8.67 -1.96 4.92
CA GLU A 53 9.61 -0.89 5.27
C GLU A 53 10.87 -0.89 4.38
N GLY A 54 11.51 -2.06 4.24
CA GLY A 54 12.73 -2.22 3.42
C GLY A 54 12.54 -1.98 1.92
N ALA A 55 11.31 -2.05 1.41
CA ALA A 55 11.05 -1.74 0.00
C ALA A 55 11.34 -0.26 -0.33
N LEU A 56 11.23 0.61 0.67
CA LEU A 56 11.38 2.06 0.51
C LEU A 56 12.82 2.53 0.68
N GLU A 57 13.65 1.71 1.32
CA GLU A 57 15.10 1.92 1.41
C GLU A 57 15.78 1.82 0.03
N THR A 58 15.09 1.26 -0.98
CA THR A 58 15.61 1.08 -2.34
C THR A 58 15.79 2.38 -3.14
N GLY A 59 15.40 3.55 -2.60
CA GLY A 59 15.79 4.88 -3.10
C GLY A 59 14.63 5.74 -3.63
N ASP A 60 14.99 6.86 -4.26
CA ASP A 60 14.04 7.91 -4.66
C ASP A 60 12.98 7.43 -5.66
N ILE A 61 13.29 6.41 -6.48
CA ILE A 61 12.33 5.82 -7.43
C ILE A 61 11.15 5.19 -6.68
N ALA A 62 11.38 4.37 -5.64
CA ALA A 62 10.30 3.77 -4.87
C ALA A 62 9.39 4.86 -4.27
N ARG A 63 9.99 5.94 -3.76
CA ARG A 63 9.23 7.09 -3.25
C ARG A 63 8.38 7.74 -4.33
N GLU A 64 8.93 8.03 -5.51
CA GLU A 64 8.17 8.59 -6.64
C GLU A 64 6.98 7.69 -7.02
N ILE A 65 7.20 6.37 -7.08
CA ILE A 65 6.14 5.40 -7.36
C ILE A 65 5.04 5.46 -6.31
N THR A 66 5.37 5.60 -5.03
CA THR A 66 4.33 5.74 -3.98
C THR A 66 3.51 7.02 -4.15
N PHE A 67 4.10 8.14 -4.57
CA PHE A 67 3.34 9.37 -4.84
C PHE A 67 2.40 9.18 -6.02
N ARG A 68 2.89 8.59 -7.11
CA ARG A 68 2.07 8.32 -8.29
C ARG A 68 0.93 7.34 -8.01
N LEU A 69 1.14 6.35 -7.13
CA LEU A 69 0.07 5.45 -6.68
C LEU A 69 -0.98 6.23 -5.89
N ARG A 70 -0.58 7.06 -4.93
CA ARG A 70 -1.50 7.93 -4.19
C ARG A 70 -2.32 8.82 -5.14
N ASP A 71 -1.72 9.37 -6.18
CA ASP A 71 -2.40 10.23 -7.14
C ASP A 71 -3.50 9.49 -7.93
N LEU A 72 -3.46 8.15 -8.00
CA LEU A 72 -4.57 7.34 -8.52
C LEU A 72 -5.74 7.21 -7.53
N GLY A 73 -5.58 7.68 -6.30
CA GLY A 73 -6.57 7.61 -5.23
C GLY A 73 -6.54 6.32 -4.40
N VAL A 74 -5.52 5.48 -4.55
CA VAL A 74 -5.35 4.28 -3.73
C VAL A 74 -4.75 4.62 -2.36
N LEU A 75 -5.03 3.78 -1.37
CA LEU A 75 -4.41 3.86 -0.06
C LEU A 75 -3.07 3.14 -0.06
N LEU A 76 -2.15 3.63 0.76
CA LEU A 76 -0.81 3.06 0.92
C LEU A 76 -0.55 2.83 2.40
N SER A 77 -0.06 1.65 2.74
CA SER A 77 0.35 1.32 4.10
C SER A 77 1.77 0.75 4.13
N ILE A 78 2.49 1.05 5.19
CA ILE A 78 3.78 0.41 5.46
C ILE A 78 3.56 -0.81 6.34
N ASP A 79 4.05 -1.95 5.88
CA ASP A 79 4.00 -3.23 6.60
C ASP A 79 5.35 -3.56 7.26
N ASP A 80 5.29 -4.42 8.28
CA ASP A 80 6.42 -4.84 9.12
C ASP A 80 7.22 -3.67 9.72
N PHE A 81 6.55 -2.57 10.06
CA PHE A 81 7.22 -1.39 10.59
C PHE A 81 7.89 -1.71 11.93
N GLY A 82 9.17 -1.34 12.04
CA GLY A 82 10.01 -1.56 13.21
C GLY A 82 11.01 -2.71 13.06
N THR A 83 10.98 -3.44 11.94
CA THR A 83 11.95 -4.50 11.64
C THR A 83 13.18 -4.02 10.85
N GLY A 84 13.16 -2.78 10.36
CA GLY A 84 14.21 -2.16 9.55
C GLY A 84 14.86 -0.90 10.17
N TYR A 85 15.64 -0.18 9.35
CA TYR A 85 16.39 1.02 9.74
C TYR A 85 15.71 2.33 9.30
N SER A 86 14.46 2.31 8.85
CA SER A 86 13.78 3.53 8.42
C SER A 86 13.45 4.41 9.61
N SER A 87 14.28 5.43 9.80
CA SER A 87 13.97 6.50 10.76
C SER A 87 12.62 7.14 10.45
N LEU A 88 11.84 7.44 11.49
CA LEU A 88 10.54 8.14 11.39
C LEU A 88 10.63 9.45 10.57
N SER A 89 11.81 10.06 10.46
CA SER A 89 12.05 11.26 9.66
C SER A 89 11.93 11.01 8.15
N HIS A 90 12.28 9.82 7.65
CA HIS A 90 12.08 9.44 6.24
C HIS A 90 10.60 9.20 5.94
N LEU A 91 9.88 8.58 6.88
CA LEU A 91 8.46 8.27 6.73
C LEU A 91 7.55 9.51 6.74
N ARG A 92 7.95 10.59 7.43
CA ARG A 92 7.20 11.86 7.43
C ARG A 92 6.98 12.46 6.04
N ARG A 93 7.80 12.11 5.06
CA ARG A 93 7.71 12.63 3.69
C ARG A 93 7.02 11.67 2.74
N MET A 94 6.47 10.57 3.25
CA MET A 94 5.89 9.52 2.44
C MET A 94 4.37 9.65 2.32
N PRO A 95 3.81 9.26 1.16
CA PRO A 95 2.40 9.44 0.87
C PRO A 95 1.48 8.40 1.53
N VAL A 96 1.81 7.88 2.71
CA VAL A 96 1.15 6.73 3.35
C VAL A 96 0.00 7.13 4.26
N SER A 97 -1.00 6.26 4.34
CA SER A 97 -2.23 6.43 5.13
C SER A 97 -2.18 5.65 6.45
N CYS A 98 -1.35 4.62 6.53
CA CYS A 98 -1.29 3.70 7.67
C CYS A 98 0.13 3.14 7.87
N PHE A 99 0.49 2.91 9.13
CA PHE A 99 1.68 2.16 9.52
C PHE A 99 1.22 0.92 10.30
N LYS A 100 1.57 -0.26 9.82
CA LYS A 100 1.29 -1.54 10.47
C LYS A 100 2.52 -1.93 11.27
N ILE A 101 2.36 -1.96 12.59
CA ILE A 101 3.43 -2.37 13.52
C ILE A 101 3.66 -3.87 13.33
N ASP A 102 4.92 -4.27 13.16
CA ASP A 102 5.26 -5.68 13.05
C ASP A 102 4.78 -6.46 14.28
N LYS A 103 4.29 -7.68 14.03
CA LYS A 103 3.69 -8.51 15.07
C LYS A 103 4.67 -8.79 16.23
N SER A 104 5.97 -8.87 15.98
CA SER A 104 6.98 -9.12 17.03
C SER A 104 7.01 -8.04 18.12
N PHE A 105 6.51 -6.83 17.85
CA PHE A 105 6.37 -5.77 18.85
C PHE A 105 5.15 -5.95 19.76
N ILE A 106 4.14 -6.67 19.28
CA ILE A 106 2.91 -6.95 20.02
C ILE A 106 3.01 -8.29 20.75
N ASP A 107 3.74 -9.25 20.17
CA ASP A 107 4.02 -10.54 20.78
C ASP A 107 4.75 -10.33 22.12
N GLY A 108 4.07 -10.63 23.23
CA GLY A 108 4.62 -10.50 24.59
C GLY A 108 4.25 -9.21 25.33
N LEU A 109 3.39 -8.36 24.77
CA LEU A 109 2.73 -7.32 25.56
C LEU A 109 1.78 -7.96 26.60
N PRO A 110 1.74 -7.44 27.84
CA PRO A 110 0.96 -8.00 28.94
C PRO A 110 -0.56 -7.93 28.74
#